data_AF-A0A1E3PWF6-F1
#
_entry.id   AF-A0A1E3PWF6-F1
#
_cell.length_a   1.000
_cell.length_b   1.000
_cell.length_c   1.000
_cell.angle_alpha   90.00
_cell.angle_beta   90.00
_cell.angle_gamma   90.00
#
_symmetry.space_group_name_H-M   'P 1'
#
loop_
_entity.id
_entity.type
_entity.pdbx_description
1 polymer ?
#
loop_
_entity_poly.entity_id
_entity_poly.type
_entity_poly.pdbx_seq_one_letter_code
_entity_poly.pdbx_strand_id
1 'polypeptide(L)' 'MRVQYRYNPSVLGFTPQVVARWVPIFGVWGGALGLGALFFLEPIPRVRNVILQKIPVLGSYWIRPVDPNDSPF' A
#
# COMPACT_ATOMS: atom_id res chain seq x y z
N MET A 1 22.34 -31.50 -33.19
CA MET A 1 21.37 -30.76 -32.34
C MET A 1 20.97 -29.48 -33.06
N ARG A 2 19.68 -29.20 -33.29
CA ARG A 2 19.22 -27.91 -33.83
C ARG A 2 18.92 -26.97 -32.67
N VAL A 3 19.61 -25.83 -32.60
CA VAL A 3 19.31 -24.78 -31.60
C VAL A 3 18.03 -24.08 -32.04
N GLN A 4 16.93 -24.28 -31.32
CA GLN A 4 15.69 -23.55 -31.57
C GLN A 4 15.75 -22.20 -30.86
N TYR A 5 15.63 -21.11 -31.61
CA TYR A 5 15.61 -19.76 -31.06
C TYR A 5 14.23 -19.48 -30.45
N ARG A 6 14.18 -19.32 -29.12
CA ARG A 6 12.95 -18.97 -28.40
C ARG A 6 12.86 -17.45 -28.32
N TYR A 7 11.89 -16.87 -29.02
CA TYR A 7 11.65 -15.43 -28.98
C TYR A 7 11.32 -15.00 -27.54
N ASN A 8 12.15 -14.14 -26.97
CA ASN A 8 11.95 -13.56 -25.65
C ASN A 8 11.56 -12.08 -25.82
N PRO A 9 10.25 -11.73 -25.77
CA PRO A 9 9.84 -10.35 -25.90
C PRO A 9 10.40 -9.53 -24.74
N SER A 10 11.05 -8.42 -25.05
CA SER A 10 11.48 -7.43 -24.06
C SER A 10 11.06 -6.04 -24.53
N VAL A 11 10.59 -5.21 -23.61
CA VAL A 11 10.28 -3.80 -23.87
C VAL A 11 11.29 -2.98 -23.11
N LEU A 12 12.08 -2.16 -23.82
CA LEU A 12 13.15 -1.33 -23.21
C LEU A 12 14.16 -2.15 -22.37
N GLY A 13 14.35 -3.44 -22.68
CA GLY A 13 15.22 -4.35 -21.93
C GLY A 13 14.56 -5.05 -20.73
N PHE A 14 13.31 -4.71 -20.39
CA PHE A 14 12.54 -5.46 -19.39
C PHE A 14 11.87 -6.66 -20.04
N THR A 15 12.33 -7.85 -19.66
CA THR A 15 11.65 -9.11 -20.00
C THR A 15 10.57 -9.41 -18.94
N PRO A 16 9.46 -10.09 -19.31
CA PRO A 16 8.44 -10.50 -18.35
C PRO A 16 9.00 -11.29 -17.16
N GLN A 17 10.03 -12.10 -17.39
CA GLN A 17 10.70 -12.90 -16.38
C GLN A 17 11.47 -12.03 -15.38
N VAL A 18 12.11 -10.95 -15.84
CA VAL A 18 12.77 -9.98 -14.95
C VAL A 18 11.73 -9.28 -14.10
N VAL A 19 10.64 -8.80 -14.68
CA VAL A 19 9.56 -8.13 -13.92
C VAL A 19 9.02 -9.08 -12.85
N ALA A 20 8.66 -10.32 -13.22
CA ALA A 20 8.14 -11.32 -12.29
C ALA A 20 9.10 -11.61 -11.13
N ARG A 21 10.41 -11.59 -11.38
CA ARG A 21 11.44 -11.79 -10.35
C ARG A 21 11.48 -10.66 -9.32
N TRP A 22 11.19 -9.43 -9.72
CA TRP A 22 11.24 -8.26 -8.83
C TRP A 22 9.93 -7.95 -8.11
N VAL A 23 8.79 -8.48 -8.60
CA VAL A 23 7.48 -8.34 -7.94
C VAL A 23 7.49 -8.57 -6.43
N PRO A 24 8.05 -9.66 -5.88
CA PRO A 24 8.01 -9.89 -4.42
C PRO A 24 8.78 -8.82 -3.65
N ILE A 25 9.93 -8.37 -4.17
CA ILE A 25 10.74 -7.31 -3.55
C ILE A 25 9.95 -6.00 -3.52
N PHE A 26 9.38 -5.60 -4.67
CA PHE A 26 8.54 -4.39 -4.72
C PHE A 26 7.26 -4.53 -3.89
N GLY A 27 6.72 -5.73 -3.73
CA GLY A 27 5.61 -5.99 -2.83
C GLY A 27 5.96 -5.67 -1.37
N VAL A 28 7.11 -6.15 -0.89
CA VAL A 28 7.59 -5.87 0.47
C VAL A 28 7.86 -4.39 0.67
N TRP A 29 8.58 -3.76 -0.26
CA TRP A 29 8.87 -2.32 -0.19
C TRP A 29 7.61 -1.47 -0.29
N GLY A 30 6.68 -1.82 -1.18
CA GLY A 30 5.39 -1.14 -1.31
C GLY A 30 4.54 -1.28 -0.05
N GLY A 31 4.53 -2.44 0.59
CA GLY A 31 3.88 -2.64 1.88
C GLY A 31 4.50 -1.79 2.99
N ALA A 32 5.83 -1.81 3.12
CA ALA A 32 6.56 -1.02 4.12
C ALA A 32 6.34 0.49 3.91
N LEU A 33 6.43 0.98 2.68
CA LEU A 33 6.16 2.37 2.34
C LEU A 33 4.69 2.74 2.56
N GLY A 34 3.75 1.85 2.25
CA GLY A 34 2.32 2.06 2.52
C GLY A 34 2.03 2.23 4.01
N LEU A 35 2.59 1.34 4.84
CA LEU A 35 2.48 1.45 6.29
C LEU A 35 3.17 2.71 6.83
N GLY A 36 4.37 3.01 6.35
CA GLY A 36 5.09 4.24 6.72
C GLY A 36 4.32 5.50 6.34
N ALA A 37 3.76 5.55 5.13
CA ALA A 37 2.92 6.67 4.69
C ALA A 37 1.67 6.81 5.56
N LEU A 38 0.99 5.72 5.90
CA LEU A 38 -0.16 5.75 6.80
C LEU A 38 0.21 6.27 8.20
N PHE A 39 1.39 5.93 8.71
CA PHE A 39 1.89 6.45 9.99
C PHE A 39 2.09 7.97 9.95
N PHE A 40 2.75 8.50 8.91
CA PHE A 40 2.94 9.95 8.79
C PHE A 40 1.65 10.72 8.47
N LEU A 41 0.69 10.08 7.79
CA LEU A 41 -0.58 10.68 7.38
C LEU A 41 -1.72 10.51 8.42
N GLU A 42 -1.47 9.78 9.51
CA GLU A 42 -2.42 9.57 10.61
C GLU A 42 -3.07 10.87 11.18
N PRO A 43 -2.36 12.01 11.26
CA PRO A 43 -2.95 13.26 11.76
C PRO A 43 -4.06 13.80 10.87
N ILE A 44 -4.11 13.40 9.59
CA ILE A 44 -5.08 13.90 8.63
C ILE A 44 -6.43 13.19 8.86
N PRO A 45 -7.51 13.91 9.23
CA PRO A 45 -8.78 13.29 9.59
C PRO A 45 -9.40 12.48 8.44
N ARG A 46 -9.17 12.86 7.19
CA ARG A 46 -9.61 12.10 6.01
C ARG A 46 -8.98 10.71 5.92
N VAL A 47 -7.66 10.61 6.14
CA VAL A 47 -6.93 9.33 6.05
C VAL A 47 -7.38 8.39 7.16
N ARG A 48 -7.59 8.94 8.36
CA ARG A 48 -8.11 8.20 9.51
C ARG A 48 -9.49 7.58 9.23
N ASN A 49 -10.43 8.38 8.77
CA ASN A 49 -11.81 7.93 8.57
C ASN A 49 -11.95 6.98 7.37
N VAL A 50 -11.13 7.16 6.33
CA VAL A 50 -11.22 6.37 5.10
C VAL A 50 -10.46 5.05 5.19
N ILE A 51 -9.29 5.03 5.83
CA ILE A 51 -8.39 3.87 5.83
C ILE A 51 -8.27 3.27 7.24
N LEU A 52 -7.80 4.04 8.22
CA LEU A 52 -7.42 3.50 9.54
C LEU A 52 -8.62 2.97 10.34
N GLN A 53 -9.78 3.64 10.27
CA GLN A 53 -11.01 3.20 10.93
C GLN A 53 -11.63 1.95 10.30
N LYS A 54 -11.24 1.57 9.07
CA LYS A 54 -11.73 0.36 8.40
C LYS A 54 -10.91 -0.88 8.74
N ILE A 55 -9.83 -0.75 9.50
CA ILE A 55 -9.03 -1.88 9.95
C ILE A 55 -9.89 -2.67 10.96
N PRO A 56 -10.23 -3.95 10.67
CA PRO A 56 -11.00 -4.75 11.63
C PRO A 56 -10.20 -4.87 12.94
N VAL A 57 -10.91 -4.85 14.07
CA VAL A 57 -10.34 -4.86 15.44
C VAL A 57 -9.70 -3.54 15.90
N LEU A 58 -8.85 -2.89 15.09
CA LEU A 58 -8.13 -1.68 15.51
C LEU A 58 -8.82 -0.35 15.16
N GLY A 59 -9.83 -0.37 14.28
CA GLY A 59 -10.47 0.85 13.76
C GLY A 59 -11.06 1.75 14.84
N SER A 60 -11.52 1.19 15.96
CA SER A 60 -12.07 1.94 17.09
C SER A 60 -11.05 2.82 17.81
N TYR A 61 -9.75 2.50 17.76
CA TYR A 61 -8.68 3.30 18.37
C TYR A 61 -8.64 4.73 17.82
N TRP A 62 -9.01 4.88 16.55
CA TRP A 62 -8.98 6.17 15.85
C TRP A 62 -10.31 6.93 15.92
N ILE A 63 -11.33 6.40 16.58
CA ILE A 63 -12.58 7.12 16.80
C ILE A 63 -12.37 8.05 17.99
N ARG A 64 -12.51 9.36 17.75
CA ARG A 64 -12.53 10.36 18.83
C ARG A 64 -13.99 10.76 19.06
N PRO A 65 -14.71 10.10 19.99
CA PRO A 65 -16.02 10.59 20.40
C PRO A 65 -15.80 11.94 21.07
N VAL A 66 -16.30 13.00 20.44
CA VAL A 66 -16.40 14.32 21.06
C VAL A 66 -17.82 14.39 21.60
N ASP A 67 -17.97 14.64 22.90
CA ASP A 67 -19.29 14.85 23.47
C ASP A 67 -19.91 16.13 22.86
N PRO A 68 -21.16 16.09 22.38
CA PRO A 68 -21.79 17.24 21.74
C PRO A 68 -21.90 18.49 22.62
N ASN A 69 -21.78 18.32 23.95
CA ASN A 69 -21.80 19.42 24.92
C ASN A 69 -20.41 20.08 25.11
N ASP A 70 -19.33 19.43 24.67
CA ASP A 70 -17.96 19.94 24.74
C ASP A 70 -17.52 20.64 23.44
N SER A 71 -18.35 20.60 22.39
CA SER A 71 -18.12 21.37 21.17
C SER A 71 -18.84 22.73 21.25
N PRO A 72 -18.13 23.86 21.02
CA PRO A 72 -18.75 25.19 20.98
C PRO A 72 -19.56 25.45 19.69
N PHE A 73 -19.75 24.43 18.85
CA PHE A 73 -20.51 24.41 17.60
C PHE A 73 -21.27 23.09 17.48
#